data_AF-A0A8W8HT37-F1
#
_entry.id   AF-A0A8W8HT37-F1
#
_cell.length_a   1.000
_cell.length_b   1.000
_cell.length_c   1.000
_cell.angle_alpha   90.00
_cell.angle_beta   90.00
_cell.angle_gamma   90.00
#
_symmetry.space_group_name_H-M   'P 1'
#
loop_
_entity.id
_entity.type
_entity.pdbx_description
1 polymer ?
#
loop_
_entity_poly.entity_id
_entity_poly.type
_entity_poly.pdbx_seq_one_letter_code
_entity_poly.pdbx_strand_id
1 'polypeptide(L)'
;YNVTRGSKPPTMNIKISSNLPFPIDVDFVPGLYLGDEAVLIPDSVTTHPGSIRMNFPRFGLMKWISKENPRMREQDKDVIWRNCSSSYERYMFDMCLNNRERLYIVTACRIMKAVVKTLRKRQNHAANLLTSYHLKTIAMYCIEFLTVPTVAPPDFHLGGVREALGYFLKFLKLVFDKETLPEFFLGNEYLGKIFPDSYFANAHKKYNLFAKENPRQVEAAKYGFGGMEAILEGCYTYASLNESVIRCFENRVLRM
;
A
#
# COMPACT_ATOMS: atom_id res chain seq x y z
N TYR A 1 -8.26 29.48 -12.34
CA TYR A 1 -7.89 28.08 -12.06
C TYR A 1 -8.43 27.21 -13.17
N ASN A 2 -7.57 26.43 -13.85
CA ASN A 2 -8.04 25.46 -14.85
C ASN A 2 -8.32 24.13 -14.12
N VAL A 3 -9.57 23.70 -14.11
CA VAL A 3 -10.00 22.43 -13.51
C VAL A 3 -10.01 21.36 -14.60
N THR A 4 -9.07 20.41 -14.56
CA THR A 4 -9.08 19.23 -15.44
C THR A 4 -9.63 18.02 -14.69
N ARG A 5 -10.73 17.44 -15.21
CA ARG A 5 -11.34 16.22 -14.66
C ARG A 5 -10.52 15.00 -15.11
N GLY A 6 -9.94 14.26 -14.17
CA GLY A 6 -9.20 13.02 -14.42
C GLY A 6 -10.00 11.77 -14.07
N SER A 7 -9.61 10.62 -14.62
CA SER A 7 -10.26 9.29 -14.51
C SER A 7 -10.19 8.60 -13.13
N LYS A 8 -10.00 9.38 -12.05
CA LYS A 8 -9.96 8.90 -10.66
C LYS A 8 -11.29 9.22 -9.96
N PRO A 9 -11.61 8.63 -8.77
CA PRO A 9 -12.76 9.07 -7.93
C PRO A 9 -12.97 10.58 -8.08
N PRO A 10 -14.19 11.15 -8.21
CA PRO A 10 -14.37 12.52 -8.69
C PRO A 10 -13.55 13.51 -7.84
N THR A 11 -12.31 13.74 -8.27
CA THR A 11 -11.33 14.55 -7.57
C THR A 11 -11.35 15.90 -8.25
N MET A 12 -11.35 16.95 -7.43
CA MET A 12 -11.10 18.29 -7.93
C MET A 12 -9.61 18.54 -7.79
N ASN A 13 -8.91 18.51 -8.92
CA ASN A 13 -7.47 18.74 -8.95
C ASN A 13 -7.22 20.26 -9.00
N ILE A 14 -6.55 20.79 -8.00
CA ILE A 14 -6.19 22.21 -7.90
C ILE A 14 -4.69 22.34 -7.98
N LYS A 15 -4.21 23.27 -8.83
CA LYS A 15 -2.81 23.66 -8.85
C LYS A 15 -2.64 24.97 -8.09
N ILE A 16 -1.85 24.94 -7.02
CA ILE A 16 -1.52 26.10 -6.22
C ILE A 16 -0.19 26.65 -6.72
N SER A 17 -0.24 27.85 -7.32
CA SER A 17 0.95 28.65 -7.60
C SER A 17 1.31 29.45 -6.35
N SER A 18 2.57 29.38 -5.93
CA SER A 18 3.10 30.10 -4.77
C SER A 18 4.51 30.62 -5.09
N ASN A 19 5.19 31.23 -4.12
CA ASN A 19 6.59 31.65 -4.27
C ASN A 19 7.58 30.47 -4.30
N LEU A 20 7.10 29.22 -4.27
CA LEU A 20 7.94 28.03 -4.40
C LEU A 20 8.41 27.84 -5.85
N PRO A 21 9.57 27.19 -6.07
CA PRO A 21 10.12 26.97 -7.41
C PRO A 21 9.31 25.97 -8.26
N PHE A 22 8.20 25.44 -7.74
CA PHE A 22 7.32 24.51 -8.45
C PHE A 22 5.87 24.67 -7.96
N PRO A 23 4.87 24.41 -8.82
CA PRO A 23 3.47 24.39 -8.42
C PRO A 23 3.19 23.18 -7.51
N ILE A 24 2.24 23.34 -6.59
CA ILE A 24 1.74 22.24 -5.76
C ILE A 24 0.44 21.73 -6.35
N ASP A 25 0.39 20.45 -6.71
CA ASP A 25 -0.83 19.77 -7.11
C ASP A 25 -1.56 19.25 -5.86
N VAL A 26 -2.83 19.63 -5.69
CA VAL A 26 -3.69 19.24 -4.57
C VAL A 26 -4.93 18.53 -5.12
N ASP A 27 -5.15 17.29 -4.70
CA ASP A 27 -6.34 16.53 -5.02
C ASP A 27 -7.37 16.70 -3.90
N PHE A 28 -8.49 17.37 -4.18
CA PHE A 28 -9.65 17.38 -3.29
C PHE A 28 -10.52 16.17 -3.57
N VAL A 29 -10.71 15.32 -2.57
CA VAL A 29 -11.46 14.07 -2.69
C VAL A 29 -12.70 14.15 -1.80
N PRO A 30 -13.89 14.40 -2.38
CA PRO A 30 -15.14 14.35 -1.64
C PRO A 30 -15.36 12.95 -1.06
N GLY A 31 -15.70 12.88 0.23
CA GLY A 31 -16.02 11.64 0.92
C GLY A 31 -17.28 11.79 1.75
N LEU A 32 -18.12 10.75 1.75
CA LEU A 32 -19.26 10.63 2.65
C LEU A 32 -18.75 10.08 3.98
N TYR A 33 -18.96 10.82 5.06
CA TYR A 33 -18.67 10.31 6.40
C TYR A 33 -19.68 9.22 6.78
N LEU A 34 -19.17 8.04 7.14
CA LEU A 34 -19.96 6.85 7.45
C LEU A 34 -20.05 6.56 8.96
N GLY A 35 -19.46 7.42 9.79
CA GLY A 35 -19.34 7.24 11.24
C GLY A 35 -17.93 6.89 11.71
N ASP A 36 -17.73 6.93 13.02
CA ASP A 36 -16.49 6.52 13.67
C ASP A 36 -16.55 5.05 14.10
N GLU A 37 -15.43 4.36 13.97
CA GLU A 37 -15.23 3.02 14.51
C GLU A 37 -14.21 3.06 15.65
N ALA A 38 -14.62 2.66 16.85
CA ALA A 38 -13.76 2.63 18.02
C ALA A 38 -13.06 1.26 18.14
N VAL A 39 -11.79 1.21 17.80
CA VAL A 39 -10.98 -0.02 17.78
C VAL A 39 -10.01 -0.02 18.97
N LEU A 40 -9.90 -1.15 19.66
CA LEU A 40 -8.88 -1.36 20.69
C LEU A 40 -7.63 -1.92 20.05
N ILE A 41 -6.59 -1.10 19.89
CA ILE A 41 -5.31 -1.51 19.32
C ILE A 41 -4.50 -2.26 20.41
N PRO A 42 -4.07 -3.51 20.15
CA PRO A 42 -3.30 -4.30 21.11
C PRO A 42 -1.96 -3.64 21.47
N ASP A 43 -1.56 -3.75 22.74
CA ASP A 43 -0.26 -3.28 23.26
C ASP A 43 0.94 -3.75 22.43
N SER A 44 0.92 -5.00 21.96
CA SER A 44 1.95 -5.58 21.09
C SER A 44 2.14 -4.82 19.76
N VAL A 45 1.13 -4.09 19.30
CA VAL A 45 1.16 -3.34 18.03
C VAL A 45 1.61 -1.89 18.27
N THR A 46 1.22 -1.30 19.40
CA THR A 46 1.48 0.09 19.76
C THR A 46 2.85 0.26 20.45
N THR A 47 3.34 1.50 20.50
CA THR A 47 4.54 1.87 21.29
C THR A 47 4.19 2.38 22.70
N HIS A 48 2.90 2.42 23.05
CA HIS A 48 2.38 2.83 24.35
C HIS A 48 2.22 1.64 25.30
N PRO A 49 2.40 1.84 26.62
CA PRO A 49 2.06 0.84 27.61
C PRO A 49 0.56 0.54 27.60
N GLY A 50 0.21 -0.73 27.37
CA GLY A 50 -1.18 -1.18 27.33
C GLY A 50 -1.88 -0.95 25.99
N SER A 51 -3.04 -1.60 25.85
CA SER A 51 -3.86 -1.46 24.65
C SER A 51 -4.53 -0.08 24.62
N ILE A 52 -4.57 0.56 23.45
CA ILE A 52 -5.13 1.91 23.29
C ILE A 52 -6.42 1.87 22.48
N ARG A 53 -7.45 2.58 22.94
CA ARG A 53 -8.68 2.73 22.15
C ARG A 53 -8.54 3.92 21.21
N MET A 54 -8.79 3.68 19.92
CA MET A 54 -8.69 4.69 18.89
C MET A 54 -9.96 4.75 18.06
N ASN A 55 -10.37 5.98 17.73
CA ASN A 55 -11.52 6.22 16.85
C ASN A 55 -11.03 6.44 15.42
N PHE A 56 -11.50 5.60 14.51
CA PHE A 56 -11.22 5.68 13.09
C PHE A 56 -12.44 6.23 12.36
N PRO A 57 -12.38 7.45 11.79
CA PRO A 57 -13.44 7.92 10.95
C PRO A 57 -13.49 7.07 9.67
N ARG A 58 -14.68 6.56 9.35
CA ARG A 58 -14.93 5.81 8.11
C ARG A 58 -15.50 6.73 7.06
N PHE A 59 -15.01 6.59 5.84
CA PHE A 59 -15.48 7.37 4.70
C PHE A 59 -15.84 6.46 3.54
N GLY A 60 -16.93 6.77 2.85
CA GLY A 60 -17.23 6.26 1.53
C GLY A 60 -16.70 7.25 0.49
N LEU A 61 -15.91 6.77 -0.48
CA LEU A 61 -15.46 7.57 -1.61
C LEU A 61 -16.21 7.15 -2.87
N MET A 62 -16.72 8.12 -3.61
CA MET A 62 -17.23 7.89 -4.96
C MET A 62 -16.09 7.45 -5.87
N LYS A 63 -16.30 6.45 -6.72
CA LYS A 63 -15.31 5.98 -7.68
C LYS A 63 -15.98 5.59 -8.99
N TRP A 64 -15.39 6.01 -10.10
CA TRP A 64 -15.81 5.58 -11.43
C TRP A 64 -15.48 4.10 -11.65
N ILE A 65 -16.44 3.35 -12.21
CA ILE A 65 -16.21 1.97 -12.62
C ILE A 65 -15.52 2.00 -13.98
N SER A 66 -14.26 1.55 -14.04
CA SER A 66 -13.46 1.63 -15.27
C SER A 66 -13.58 0.39 -16.18
N LYS A 67 -14.49 -0.53 -15.88
CA LYS A 67 -14.71 -1.77 -16.67
C LYS A 67 -16.19 -1.93 -17.01
N GLU A 68 -16.47 -2.51 -18.16
CA GLU A 68 -17.80 -3.05 -18.46
C GLU A 68 -18.22 -4.01 -17.34
N ASN A 69 -19.28 -3.65 -16.63
CA ASN A 69 -19.90 -4.50 -15.63
C ASN A 69 -21.21 -5.02 -16.23
N PRO A 70 -21.29 -6.31 -16.63
CA PRO A 70 -22.47 -6.87 -17.29
C PRO A 70 -23.71 -6.89 -16.39
N ARG A 71 -23.56 -6.62 -15.09
CA ARG A 71 -24.66 -6.53 -14.11
C ARG A 71 -25.21 -5.12 -13.90
N MET A 72 -24.65 -4.11 -14.56
CA MET A 72 -25.09 -2.72 -14.44
C MET A 72 -25.62 -2.22 -15.77
N ARG A 73 -26.81 -1.61 -15.74
CA ARG A 73 -27.41 -1.00 -16.93
C ARG A 73 -26.54 0.17 -17.39
N GLU A 74 -26.50 0.42 -18.68
CA GLU A 74 -25.67 1.48 -19.28
C GLU A 74 -25.99 2.89 -18.71
N GLN A 75 -27.25 3.14 -18.38
CA GLN A 75 -27.73 4.35 -17.69
C GLN A 75 -27.35 4.43 -16.20
N ASP A 76 -26.97 3.30 -15.58
CA ASP A 76 -26.54 3.18 -14.18
C ASP A 76 -25.01 3.06 -14.06
N LYS A 77 -24.28 3.05 -15.19
CA LYS A 77 -22.84 3.33 -15.20
C LYS A 77 -22.75 4.76 -14.64
N ASP A 78 -22.16 4.98 -13.47
CA ASP A 78 -20.74 5.31 -13.50
C ASP A 78 -20.13 5.63 -12.12
N VAL A 79 -20.83 5.38 -11.00
CA VAL A 79 -20.25 5.70 -9.67
C VAL A 79 -20.61 4.64 -8.65
N ILE A 80 -19.58 4.04 -8.04
CA ILE A 80 -19.72 3.23 -6.82
C ILE A 80 -19.18 3.98 -5.62
N TRP A 81 -19.75 3.70 -4.46
CA TRP A 81 -19.15 4.06 -3.19
C TRP A 81 -18.20 2.95 -2.75
N ARG A 82 -16.97 3.33 -2.42
CA ARG A 82 -15.94 2.43 -1.89
C ARG A 82 -15.55 2.88 -0.50
N ASN A 83 -15.51 1.95 0.46
CA ASN A 83 -14.94 2.22 1.77
C ASN A 83 -13.49 2.68 1.66
N CYS A 84 -13.15 3.70 2.45
CA CYS A 84 -11.85 4.32 2.50
C CYS A 84 -11.08 3.83 3.73
N SER A 85 -9.95 3.19 3.50
CA SER A 85 -9.01 2.75 4.53
C SER A 85 -8.06 3.86 5.01
N SER A 86 -8.16 5.10 4.49
CA SER A 86 -7.12 6.11 4.70
C SER A 86 -6.89 6.53 6.16
N SER A 87 -7.89 6.44 7.03
CA SER A 87 -7.71 6.66 8.48
C SER A 87 -6.86 5.57 9.13
N TYR A 88 -7.08 4.30 8.77
CA TYR A 88 -6.27 3.15 9.21
C TYR A 88 -4.88 3.18 8.60
N GLU A 89 -4.77 3.49 7.30
CA GLU A 89 -3.49 3.69 6.62
C GLU A 89 -2.67 4.79 7.31
N ARG A 90 -3.29 5.93 7.65
CA ARG A 90 -2.63 6.99 8.40
C ARG A 90 -2.07 6.46 9.71
N TYR A 91 -2.88 5.74 10.49
CA TYR A 91 -2.43 5.18 11.75
C TYR A 91 -1.26 4.20 11.59
N MET A 92 -1.29 3.32 10.58
CA MET A 92 -0.17 2.43 10.26
C MET A 92 1.16 3.19 10.13
N PHE A 93 1.14 4.37 9.50
CA PHE A 93 2.33 5.21 9.34
C PHE A 93 2.63 6.08 10.57
N ASP A 94 1.62 6.56 11.29
CA ASP A 94 1.80 7.31 12.53
C ASP A 94 2.49 6.43 13.59
N MET A 95 2.16 5.14 13.66
CA MET A 95 2.84 4.14 14.49
C MET A 95 4.31 3.93 14.14
N CYS A 96 4.75 4.32 12.94
CA CYS A 96 6.15 4.23 12.58
C CYS A 96 6.98 5.34 13.24
N LEU A 97 6.40 6.49 13.59
CA LEU A 97 7.15 7.67 14.04
C LEU A 97 8.01 7.41 15.28
N ASN A 98 7.55 6.53 16.17
CA ASN A 98 8.22 6.20 17.43
C ASN A 98 8.81 4.77 17.44
N ASN A 99 8.92 4.12 16.28
CA ASN A 99 9.48 2.77 16.18
C ASN A 99 10.57 2.74 15.10
N ARG A 100 11.82 2.51 15.53
CA ARG A 100 13.01 2.59 14.67
C ARG A 100 12.98 1.58 13.52
N GLU A 101 12.55 0.35 13.77
CA GLU A 101 12.46 -0.70 12.74
C GLU A 101 11.41 -0.36 11.69
N ARG A 102 10.25 0.14 12.12
CA ARG A 102 9.20 0.64 11.21
C ARG A 102 9.66 1.84 10.39
N LEU A 103 10.47 2.74 10.96
CA LEU A 103 11.09 3.85 10.21
C LEU A 103 12.02 3.35 9.09
N TYR A 104 12.69 2.22 9.25
CA TYR A 104 13.48 1.62 8.17
C TYR A 104 12.61 1.26 6.96
N ILE A 105 11.43 0.69 7.21
CA ILE A 105 10.46 0.32 6.17
C ILE A 105 9.88 1.58 5.49
N VAL A 106 9.53 2.61 6.27
CA VAL A 106 9.07 3.90 5.71
C VAL A 106 10.16 4.53 4.83
N THR A 107 11.42 4.45 5.26
CA THR A 107 12.58 4.93 4.51
C THR A 107 12.77 4.14 3.22
N ALA A 108 12.71 2.81 3.26
CA ALA A 108 12.73 1.95 2.07
C ALA A 108 11.60 2.29 1.09
N CYS A 109 10.37 2.53 1.57
CA CYS A 109 9.25 2.96 0.74
C CYS A 109 9.52 4.31 0.05
N ARG A 110 10.14 5.28 0.75
CA ARG A 110 10.54 6.58 0.18
C ARG A 110 11.61 6.43 -0.90
N ILE A 111 12.62 5.59 -0.66
CA ILE A 111 13.66 5.24 -1.65
C ILE A 111 13.00 4.65 -2.89
N MET A 112 12.12 3.64 -2.73
CA MET A 112 11.43 3.00 -3.85
C MET A 112 10.54 3.98 -4.64
N LYS A 113 9.87 4.94 -3.97
CA LYS A 113 9.13 6.01 -4.65
C LYS A 113 10.05 6.85 -5.55
N ALA A 114 11.25 7.19 -5.08
CA ALA A 114 12.24 7.93 -5.85
C ALA A 114 12.75 7.10 -7.04
N VAL A 115 13.09 5.82 -6.82
CA VAL A 115 13.52 4.89 -7.87
C VAL A 115 12.47 4.76 -8.97
N VAL A 116 11.21 4.51 -8.60
CA VAL A 116 10.08 4.43 -9.54
C VAL A 116 9.93 5.73 -10.31
N LYS A 117 10.00 6.90 -9.64
CA LYS A 117 9.93 8.20 -10.32
C LYS A 117 11.04 8.37 -11.36
N THR A 118 12.26 7.93 -11.05
CA THR A 118 13.41 7.98 -11.97
C THR A 118 13.22 7.02 -13.15
N LEU A 119 12.82 5.78 -12.89
CA LEU A 119 12.67 4.75 -13.92
C LEU A 119 11.49 5.00 -14.87
N ARG A 120 10.43 5.66 -14.42
CA ARG A 120 9.34 6.09 -15.32
C ARG A 120 9.84 7.00 -16.45
N LYS A 121 10.83 7.88 -16.16
CA LYS A 121 11.44 8.72 -17.21
C LYS A 121 12.17 7.90 -18.27
N ARG A 122 12.56 6.66 -17.93
CA ARG A 122 13.23 5.69 -18.82
C ARG A 122 12.26 4.68 -19.41
N GLN A 123 10.95 4.92 -19.32
CA GLN A 123 9.90 4.02 -19.83
C GLN A 123 9.97 2.58 -19.30
N ASN A 124 10.50 2.39 -18.09
CA ASN A 124 10.60 1.07 -17.46
C ASN A 124 9.21 0.51 -17.14
N HIS A 125 8.92 -0.71 -17.61
CA HIS A 125 7.61 -1.34 -17.48
C HIS A 125 7.13 -1.48 -16.02
N ALA A 126 8.00 -1.93 -15.11
CA ALA A 126 7.66 -2.07 -13.69
C ALA A 126 7.33 -0.71 -13.06
N ALA A 127 8.16 0.31 -13.33
CA ALA A 127 7.95 1.64 -12.78
C ALA A 127 6.67 2.31 -13.34
N ASN A 128 6.30 2.03 -14.58
CA ASN A 128 5.08 2.52 -15.22
C ASN A 128 3.81 1.85 -14.65
N LEU A 129 3.87 0.57 -14.29
CA LEU A 129 2.77 -0.13 -13.62
C LEU A 129 2.57 0.33 -12.17
N LEU A 130 3.66 0.54 -11.43
CA LEU A 130 3.58 0.87 -10.01
C LEU A 130 3.03 2.27 -9.78
N THR A 131 2.24 2.44 -8.74
CA THR A 131 1.80 3.74 -8.22
C THR A 131 2.33 3.94 -6.81
N SER A 132 2.21 5.15 -6.27
CA SER A 132 2.52 5.41 -4.86
C SER A 132 1.69 4.54 -3.90
N TYR A 133 0.47 4.16 -4.30
CA TYR A 133 -0.40 3.28 -3.53
C TYR A 133 0.08 1.83 -3.55
N HIS A 134 0.60 1.34 -4.69
CA HIS A 134 1.21 0.00 -4.78
C HIS A 134 2.42 -0.10 -3.83
N LEU A 135 3.31 0.90 -3.85
CA LEU A 135 4.47 0.95 -2.95
C LEU A 135 4.06 1.09 -1.47
N LYS A 136 3.00 1.84 -1.18
CA LYS A 136 2.45 1.95 0.17
C LYS A 136 1.90 0.60 0.66
N THR A 137 1.24 -0.15 -0.21
CA THR A 137 0.69 -1.48 0.07
C THR A 137 1.80 -2.46 0.45
N ILE A 138 2.90 -2.50 -0.33
CA ILE A 138 4.09 -3.30 0.02
C ILE A 138 4.68 -2.87 1.36
N ALA A 139 4.79 -1.56 1.62
CA ALA A 139 5.29 -1.06 2.90
C ALA A 139 4.43 -1.53 4.09
N MET A 140 3.11 -1.55 3.96
CA MET A 140 2.21 -2.02 5.02
C MET A 140 2.37 -3.52 5.27
N TYR A 141 2.53 -4.33 4.23
CA TYR A 141 2.88 -5.75 4.40
C TYR A 141 4.25 -5.93 5.07
N CYS A 142 5.25 -5.13 4.71
CA CYS A 142 6.54 -5.16 5.43
C CYS A 142 6.35 -4.80 6.91
N ILE A 143 5.55 -3.78 7.25
CA ILE A 143 5.27 -3.41 8.65
C ILE A 143 4.62 -4.59 9.38
N GLU A 144 3.60 -5.20 8.78
CA GLU A 144 2.88 -6.34 9.34
C GLU A 144 3.80 -7.54 9.60
N PHE A 145 4.50 -8.03 8.58
CA PHE A 145 5.29 -9.26 8.70
C PHE A 145 6.64 -9.11 9.40
N LEU A 146 7.18 -7.89 9.48
CA LEU A 146 8.50 -7.65 10.08
C LEU A 146 8.44 -7.04 11.47
N THR A 147 7.32 -6.41 11.86
CA THR A 147 7.29 -5.59 13.09
C THR A 147 6.05 -5.74 13.96
N VAL A 148 5.05 -6.53 13.54
CA VAL A 148 3.91 -6.87 14.41
C VAL A 148 4.25 -8.16 15.15
N PRO A 149 4.47 -8.15 16.47
CA PRO A 149 5.04 -9.30 17.20
C PRO A 149 4.21 -10.58 17.12
N THR A 150 2.89 -10.47 16.92
CA THR A 150 1.99 -11.62 16.77
C THR A 150 1.96 -12.22 15.36
N VAL A 151 2.70 -11.62 14.42
CA VAL A 151 2.79 -12.03 13.01
C VAL A 151 4.24 -12.29 12.60
N ALA A 152 5.16 -11.42 13.00
CA ALA A 152 6.59 -11.56 12.76
C ALA A 152 7.14 -12.82 13.48
N PRO A 153 8.24 -13.43 12.97
CA PRO A 153 8.87 -14.53 13.66
C PRO A 153 9.28 -14.12 15.08
N PRO A 154 9.24 -15.06 16.06
CA PRO A 154 9.68 -14.76 17.42
C PRO A 154 11.11 -14.20 17.44
N ASP A 155 11.32 -13.18 18.28
CA ASP A 155 12.61 -12.49 18.47
C ASP A 155 13.21 -11.89 17.18
N PHE A 156 12.40 -11.72 16.14
CA PHE A 156 12.84 -11.10 14.88
C PHE A 156 13.01 -9.59 15.06
N HIS A 157 14.17 -9.10 14.59
CA HIS A 157 14.51 -7.68 14.57
C HIS A 157 15.01 -7.27 13.20
N LEU A 158 14.50 -6.15 12.68
CA LEU A 158 14.95 -5.60 11.42
C LEU A 158 16.23 -4.77 11.61
N GLY A 159 17.35 -5.23 11.04
CA GLY A 159 18.69 -4.70 11.28
C GLY A 159 18.96 -3.32 10.67
N GLY A 160 18.15 -2.85 9.72
CA GLY A 160 18.34 -1.53 9.12
C GLY A 160 17.58 -1.29 7.82
N VAL A 161 17.78 -0.10 7.24
CA VAL A 161 17.17 0.32 5.96
C VAL A 161 17.58 -0.62 4.81
N ARG A 162 18.82 -1.11 4.79
CA ARG A 162 19.31 -2.01 3.72
C ARG A 162 18.55 -3.35 3.72
N GLU A 163 18.30 -3.90 4.89
CA GLU A 163 17.52 -5.13 5.04
C GLU A 163 16.04 -4.89 4.74
N ALA A 164 15.48 -3.78 5.24
CA ALA A 164 14.10 -3.38 4.93
C ALA A 164 13.87 -3.23 3.42
N LEU A 165 14.83 -2.62 2.71
CA LEU A 165 14.80 -2.47 1.26
C LEU A 165 14.93 -3.83 0.55
N GLY A 166 15.72 -4.76 1.11
CA GLY A 166 15.80 -6.14 0.64
C GLY A 166 14.44 -6.86 0.69
N TYR A 167 13.76 -6.83 1.84
CA TYR A 167 12.40 -7.39 1.94
C TYR A 167 11.43 -6.70 0.98
N PHE A 168 11.48 -5.37 0.88
CA PHE A 168 10.62 -4.61 0.00
C PHE A 168 10.78 -5.05 -1.47
N LEU A 169 12.02 -5.15 -1.95
CA LEU A 169 12.33 -5.61 -3.29
C LEU A 169 11.91 -7.08 -3.50
N LYS A 170 12.18 -7.96 -2.52
CA LYS A 170 11.80 -9.37 -2.60
C LYS A 170 10.28 -9.56 -2.68
N PHE A 171 9.51 -8.86 -1.86
CA PHE A 171 8.04 -8.88 -1.89
C PHE A 171 7.52 -8.34 -3.22
N LEU A 172 8.10 -7.24 -3.72
CA LEU A 172 7.73 -6.66 -5.00
C LEU A 172 8.03 -7.61 -6.17
N LYS A 173 9.17 -8.32 -6.13
CA LYS A 173 9.52 -9.34 -7.12
C LYS A 173 8.48 -10.46 -7.14
N LEU A 174 8.13 -11.00 -5.98
CA LEU A 174 7.09 -12.03 -5.85
C LEU A 174 5.73 -11.56 -6.38
N VAL A 175 5.36 -10.32 -6.08
CA VAL A 175 4.14 -9.67 -6.58
C VAL A 175 4.12 -9.58 -8.11
N PHE A 176 5.26 -9.26 -8.73
CA PHE A 176 5.37 -9.27 -10.19
C PHE A 176 5.35 -10.70 -10.75
N ASP A 177 6.09 -11.63 -10.16
CA ASP A 177 6.16 -13.03 -10.58
C ASP A 177 4.78 -13.68 -10.59
N LYS A 178 3.98 -13.43 -9.55
CA LYS A 178 2.60 -13.93 -9.38
C LYS A 178 1.53 -13.03 -10.03
N GLU A 179 1.91 -11.90 -10.60
CA GLU A 179 1.00 -10.92 -11.24
C GLU A 179 -0.16 -10.48 -10.32
N THR A 180 0.09 -10.45 -9.00
CA THR A 180 -0.92 -10.14 -8.01
C THR A 180 -0.37 -9.29 -6.88
N LEU A 181 -1.08 -8.20 -6.57
CA LEU A 181 -0.85 -7.37 -5.40
C LEU A 181 -2.16 -7.25 -4.62
N PRO A 182 -2.38 -8.11 -3.62
CA PRO A 182 -3.57 -8.02 -2.77
C PRO A 182 -3.60 -6.69 -2.02
N GLU A 183 -4.75 -6.02 -2.00
CA GLU A 183 -4.96 -4.80 -1.23
C GLU A 183 -4.92 -5.11 0.28
N PHE A 184 -4.24 -4.27 1.06
CA PHE A 184 -3.89 -4.56 2.44
C PHE A 184 -5.08 -4.60 3.41
N PHE A 185 -6.12 -3.80 3.18
CA PHE A 185 -7.31 -3.70 4.03
C PHE A 185 -8.49 -4.56 3.54
N LEU A 186 -8.34 -5.31 2.45
CA LEU A 186 -9.39 -6.12 1.85
C LEU A 186 -8.97 -7.59 1.79
N GLY A 187 -9.49 -8.39 2.74
CA GLY A 187 -9.24 -9.82 2.80
C GLY A 187 -7.85 -10.21 3.31
N ASN A 188 -7.16 -9.32 4.01
CA ASN A 188 -5.92 -9.65 4.72
C ASN A 188 -6.23 -10.39 6.04
N GLU A 189 -5.81 -11.64 6.14
CA GLU A 189 -6.06 -12.55 7.25
C GLU A 189 -5.39 -12.11 8.57
N TYR A 190 -4.35 -11.28 8.49
CA TYR A 190 -3.59 -10.80 9.65
C TYR A 190 -4.08 -9.44 10.16
N LEU A 191 -5.01 -8.79 9.45
CA LEU A 191 -5.43 -7.43 9.79
C LEU A 191 -6.06 -7.34 11.19
N GLY A 192 -6.76 -8.40 11.64
CA GLY A 192 -7.31 -8.49 12.98
C GLY A 192 -6.25 -8.55 14.10
N LYS A 193 -4.97 -8.81 13.78
CA LYS A 193 -3.85 -8.69 14.73
C LYS A 193 -3.45 -7.25 14.99
N ILE A 194 -3.77 -6.34 14.06
CA ILE A 194 -3.45 -4.92 14.13
C ILE A 194 -4.69 -4.10 14.55
N PHE A 195 -5.83 -4.38 13.90
CA PHE A 195 -7.11 -3.71 14.11
C PHE A 195 -8.22 -4.72 14.48
N PRO A 196 -8.18 -5.29 15.69
CA PRO A 196 -9.19 -6.27 16.14
C PRO A 196 -10.61 -5.73 15.98
N ASP A 197 -11.52 -6.61 15.56
CA ASP A 197 -12.96 -6.34 15.41
C ASP A 197 -13.34 -5.15 14.50
N SER A 198 -12.38 -4.56 13.80
CA SER A 198 -12.64 -3.47 12.85
C SER A 198 -13.40 -3.96 11.62
N TYR A 199 -14.11 -3.05 10.96
CA TYR A 199 -14.83 -3.31 9.71
C TYR A 199 -13.94 -3.99 8.66
N PHE A 200 -12.70 -3.52 8.52
CA PHE A 200 -11.76 -4.08 7.54
C PHE A 200 -11.20 -5.43 7.98
N ALA A 201 -10.98 -5.67 9.28
CA ALA A 201 -10.57 -7.00 9.77
C ALA A 201 -11.65 -8.06 9.53
N ASN A 202 -12.92 -7.67 9.55
CA ASN A 202 -14.07 -8.52 9.25
C ASN A 202 -14.39 -8.60 7.74
N ALA A 203 -13.66 -7.86 6.89
CA ALA A 203 -13.86 -7.88 5.44
C ALA A 203 -13.05 -9.01 4.80
N HIS A 204 -13.71 -10.12 4.46
CA HIS A 204 -13.04 -11.30 3.88
C HIS A 204 -12.80 -11.24 2.37
N LYS A 205 -13.34 -10.22 1.69
CA LYS A 205 -13.21 -10.11 0.23
C LYS A 205 -11.82 -9.64 -0.17
N LYS A 206 -11.01 -10.54 -0.74
CA LYS A 206 -9.71 -10.20 -1.33
C LYS A 206 -9.87 -9.36 -2.60
N TYR A 207 -8.97 -8.41 -2.83
CA TYR A 207 -8.93 -7.60 -4.04
C TYR A 207 -7.51 -7.44 -4.58
N ASN A 208 -7.26 -7.81 -5.84
CA ASN A 208 -5.97 -7.62 -6.50
C ASN A 208 -5.89 -6.20 -7.09
N LEU A 209 -4.91 -5.40 -6.66
CA LEU A 209 -4.67 -4.05 -7.16
C LEU A 209 -4.29 -4.03 -8.64
N PHE A 210 -3.71 -5.10 -9.18
CA PHE A 210 -3.41 -5.26 -10.61
C PHE A 210 -4.62 -5.69 -11.45
N ALA A 211 -5.73 -6.12 -10.85
CA ALA A 211 -6.90 -6.60 -11.59
C ALA A 211 -7.51 -5.53 -12.51
N LYS A 212 -7.28 -4.24 -12.25
CA LYS A 212 -7.76 -3.13 -13.08
C LYS A 212 -6.77 -2.71 -14.18
N GLU A 213 -5.54 -3.18 -14.12
CA GLU A 213 -4.47 -2.81 -15.05
C GLU A 213 -4.52 -3.68 -16.31
N ASN A 214 -3.84 -3.26 -17.37
CA ASN A 214 -3.74 -4.06 -18.58
C ASN A 214 -2.89 -5.33 -18.31
N PRO A 215 -3.40 -6.55 -18.57
CA PRO A 215 -2.66 -7.78 -18.30
C PRO A 215 -1.27 -7.83 -18.94
N ARG A 216 -1.11 -7.31 -20.18
CA ARG A 216 0.19 -7.25 -20.86
C ARG A 216 1.16 -6.31 -20.15
N GLN A 217 0.67 -5.23 -19.53
CA GLN A 217 1.50 -4.34 -18.73
C GLN A 217 1.91 -4.98 -17.40
N VAL A 218 1.03 -5.78 -16.81
CA VAL A 218 1.31 -6.56 -15.59
C VAL A 218 2.39 -7.60 -15.87
N GLU A 219 2.24 -8.38 -16.94
CA GLU A 219 3.24 -9.35 -17.40
C GLU A 219 4.58 -8.66 -17.72
N ALA A 220 4.54 -7.56 -18.47
CA ALA A 220 5.75 -6.83 -18.87
C ALA A 220 6.52 -6.22 -17.68
N ALA A 221 5.88 -6.00 -16.53
CA ALA A 221 6.53 -5.46 -15.35
C ALA A 221 7.65 -6.37 -14.83
N LYS A 222 7.56 -7.69 -15.03
CA LYS A 222 8.62 -8.64 -14.65
C LYS A 222 9.97 -8.26 -15.26
N TYR A 223 9.97 -7.89 -16.54
CA TYR A 223 11.20 -7.50 -17.26
C TYR A 223 11.74 -6.13 -16.84
N GLY A 224 10.92 -5.29 -16.22
CA GLY A 224 11.34 -3.99 -15.69
C GLY A 224 12.01 -4.06 -14.31
N PHE A 225 11.85 -5.16 -13.57
CA PHE A 225 12.28 -5.26 -12.18
C PHE A 225 13.80 -5.13 -12.00
N GLY A 226 14.60 -5.76 -12.87
CA GLY A 226 16.07 -5.68 -12.80
C GLY A 226 16.60 -4.24 -12.88
N GLY A 227 15.87 -3.32 -13.53
CA GLY A 227 16.23 -1.90 -13.54
C GLY A 227 16.10 -1.21 -12.17
N MET A 228 15.22 -1.70 -11.29
CA MET A 228 15.12 -1.24 -9.90
C MET A 228 16.31 -1.74 -9.08
N GLU A 229 16.66 -3.02 -9.24
CA GLU A 229 17.81 -3.62 -8.56
C GLU A 229 19.11 -2.94 -8.98
N ALA A 230 19.29 -2.63 -10.27
CA ALA A 230 20.46 -1.94 -10.78
C ALA A 230 20.63 -0.52 -10.22
N ILE A 231 19.55 0.25 -10.07
CA ILE A 231 19.63 1.59 -9.45
C ILE A 231 20.00 1.51 -7.97
N LEU A 232 19.65 0.41 -7.31
CA LEU A 232 19.84 0.20 -5.88
C LEU A 232 21.03 -0.71 -5.57
N GLU A 233 21.91 -0.96 -6.54
CA GLU A 233 23.09 -1.79 -6.33
C GLU A 233 23.89 -1.30 -5.11
N GLY A 234 24.24 -2.23 -4.22
CA GLY A 234 24.93 -1.93 -2.95
C GLY A 234 24.07 -1.26 -1.86
N CYS A 235 22.80 -0.97 -2.12
CA CYS A 235 21.90 -0.30 -1.16
C CYS A 235 20.95 -1.25 -0.41
N TYR A 236 20.89 -2.54 -0.77
CA TYR A 236 20.04 -3.55 -0.14
C TYR A 236 20.78 -4.85 0.13
N THR A 237 20.21 -5.72 0.97
CA THR A 237 20.76 -7.05 1.27
C THR A 237 19.69 -8.13 1.06
N TYR A 238 19.99 -9.15 0.24
CA TYR A 238 19.16 -10.37 0.13
C TYR A 238 19.66 -11.52 1.00
N ALA A 239 20.97 -11.65 1.19
CA ALA A 239 21.58 -12.82 1.83
C ALA A 239 21.15 -13.03 3.29
N SER A 240 20.71 -11.97 3.97
CA SER A 240 20.29 -12.02 5.38
C SER A 240 18.77 -12.07 5.57
N LEU A 241 17.99 -12.15 4.48
CA LEU A 241 16.53 -12.15 4.62
C LEU A 241 16.04 -13.49 5.19
N ASN A 242 15.09 -13.40 6.10
CA ASN A 242 14.45 -14.55 6.71
C ASN A 242 13.47 -15.19 5.71
N GLU A 243 13.82 -16.38 5.23
CA GLU A 243 13.02 -17.13 4.26
C GLU A 243 11.63 -17.50 4.78
N SER A 244 11.43 -17.65 6.09
CA SER A 244 10.09 -17.93 6.64
C SER A 244 9.13 -16.76 6.43
N VAL A 245 9.61 -15.53 6.55
CA VAL A 245 8.84 -14.31 6.27
C VAL A 245 8.47 -14.23 4.80
N ILE A 246 9.45 -14.48 3.92
CA ILE A 246 9.26 -14.47 2.46
C ILE A 246 8.22 -15.52 2.06
N ARG A 247 8.34 -16.76 2.58
CA ARG A 247 7.39 -17.83 2.32
C ARG A 247 6.02 -17.54 2.89
N CYS A 248 5.92 -16.86 4.04
CA CYS A 248 4.63 -16.45 4.60
C CYS A 248 3.92 -15.49 3.65
N PHE A 249 4.61 -14.44 3.20
CA PHE A 249 4.09 -13.50 2.21
C PHE A 249 3.67 -14.23 0.92
N GLU A 250 4.53 -15.06 0.34
CA GLU A 250 4.22 -15.78 -0.90
C GLU A 250 3.01 -16.73 -0.75
N ASN A 251 2.96 -17.50 0.34
CA ASN A 251 1.97 -18.57 0.49
C ASN A 251 0.66 -18.13 1.14
N ARG A 252 0.63 -17.04 1.90
CA ARG A 252 -0.59 -16.59 2.60
C ARG A 252 -1.20 -15.36 1.96
N VAL A 253 -0.36 -14.41 1.53
CA VAL A 253 -0.83 -13.14 0.96
C VAL A 253 -1.14 -13.32 -0.52
N LEU A 254 -0.20 -13.87 -1.30
CA LEU A 254 -0.34 -13.94 -2.76
C LEU A 254 -1.23 -15.09 -3.26
N ARG A 255 -1.78 -15.94 -2.36
CA ARG A 255 -2.84 -16.90 -2.72
C ARG A 255 -4.17 -16.17 -2.83
N MET A 256 -4.48 -15.74 -4.06
CA MET A 256 -5.76 -15.14 -4.45
C MET A 256 -6.61 -16.10 -5.26
#